data_AF-M0F3R3-F1
#
_entry.id   AF-M0F3R3-F1
#
_cell.length_a   1.000
_cell.length_b   1.000
_cell.length_c   1.000
_cell.angle_alpha   90.00
_cell.angle_beta   90.00
_cell.angle_gamma   90.00
#
_symmetry.space_group_name_H-M   'P 1'
#
loop_
_entity.id
_entity.type
_entity.pdbx_description
1 polymer ?
#
loop_
_entity_poly.entity_id
_entity_poly.type
_entity_poly.pdbx_seq_one_letter_code
_entity_poly.pdbx_strand_id
1 'polypeptide(L)' 'MGILDAFGSLASALIAGFVMLAFAVLSLFVTVFVVDIAASIGGLNPDDGFVVLGATILAAAAIVAGGTGFALPEESS' A
#
# COMPACT_ATOMS: atom_id res chain seq x y z
N MET A 1 32.02 -3.39 -14.29
CA MET A 1 30.80 -2.61 -13.94
C MET A 1 31.12 -1.16 -14.20
N GLY A 2 30.83 -0.70 -15.42
CA GLY A 2 31.12 0.67 -15.82
C GLY A 2 30.15 1.64 -15.16
N ILE A 3 30.52 2.92 -15.10
CA ILE A 3 29.66 3.98 -14.57
C ILE A 3 28.29 4.03 -15.29
N LEU A 4 28.28 3.67 -16.58
CA LEU A 4 27.07 3.56 -17.42
C LEU A 4 26.11 2.46 -16.94
N ASP A 5 26.63 1.34 -16.44
CA ASP A 5 25.81 0.27 -15.86
C ASP A 5 25.15 0.73 -14.55
N ALA A 6 25.90 1.49 -13.73
CA ALA A 6 25.39 2.06 -12.48
C ALA A 6 24.27 3.09 -12.73
N PHE A 7 24.44 3.98 -13.73
CA PHE A 7 23.37 4.90 -14.16
C PHE A 7 22.14 4.16 -14.70
N GLY A 8 22.33 3.08 -15.45
CA GLY A 8 21.23 2.22 -15.90
C GLY A 8 20.46 1.60 -14.72
N SER A 9 21.17 1.10 -13.71
CA SER A 9 20.55 0.53 -12.50
C SER A 9 19.82 1.57 -11.65
N LEU A 10 20.32 2.81 -11.61
CA LEU A 10 19.67 3.89 -10.88
C LEU A 10 18.38 4.31 -11.58
N ALA A 11 18.41 4.45 -12.91
CA ALA A 11 17.23 4.78 -13.70
C ALA A 11 16.13 3.70 -13.56
N SER A 12 16.50 2.42 -13.58
CA SER A 12 15.54 1.33 -13.40
C SER A 12 14.96 1.28 -11.98
N ALA A 13 15.79 1.48 -10.95
CA ALA A 13 15.32 1.55 -9.56
C ALA A 13 14.36 2.73 -9.34
N LEU A 14 14.63 3.89 -9.95
CA LEU A 14 13.76 5.05 -9.86
C LEU A 14 12.40 4.80 -10.53
N ILE A 15 12.39 4.21 -11.73
CA ILE A 15 11.17 3.83 -12.43
C ILE A 15 10.36 2.81 -11.61
N ALA A 16 11.03 1.78 -11.06
CA ALA A 16 10.38 0.80 -10.20
C ALA A 16 9.77 1.46 -8.95
N GLY A 17 10.49 2.39 -8.32
CA GLY A 17 10.00 3.20 -7.20
C GLY A 17 8.76 4.01 -7.56
N PHE A 18 8.73 4.67 -8.71
CA PHE A 18 7.56 5.42 -9.18
C PHE A 18 6.34 4.52 -9.43
N VAL A 19 6.55 3.35 -10.04
CA VAL A 19 5.47 2.38 -10.27
C VAL A 19 4.90 1.90 -8.93
N MET A 20 5.77 1.56 -7.98
CA MET A 20 5.35 1.14 -6.64
C MET A 20 4.59 2.26 -5.91
N LEU A 21 5.05 3.51 -6.01
CA LEU A 21 4.36 4.67 -5.45
C LEU A 21 2.98 4.84 -6.07
N ALA A 22 2.85 4.73 -7.40
CA ALA A 22 1.57 4.85 -8.08
C ALA A 22 0.58 3.79 -7.59
N PHE A 23 1.01 2.53 -7.47
CA PHE A 23 0.19 1.46 -6.90
C PHE A 23 -0.19 1.72 -5.44
N ALA A 24 0.73 2.24 -4.63
CA ALA A 24 0.45 2.58 -3.24
C ALA A 24 -0.61 3.68 -3.11
N VAL A 25 -0.51 4.74 -3.93
CA VAL A 25 -1.50 5.83 -3.95
C VAL A 25 -2.87 5.30 -4.40
N LEU A 26 -2.93 4.52 -5.48
CA LEU A 26 -4.17 3.92 -5.95
C LEU A 26 -4.79 3.00 -4.88
N SER A 27 -3.98 2.20 -4.20
CA SER A 27 -4.42 1.33 -3.11
C SER A 27 -5.05 2.12 -1.96
N LEU A 28 -4.46 3.27 -1.58
CA LEU A 28 -5.00 4.16 -0.56
C LEU A 28 -6.40 4.68 -0.94
N PHE A 29 -6.59 5.16 -2.17
CA PHE A 29 -7.88 5.65 -2.64
C PHE A 29 -8.97 4.56 -2.62
N VAL A 30 -8.63 3.36 -3.10
CA VAL A 30 -9.56 2.22 -3.06
C VAL A 30 -9.91 1.85 -1.62
N THR A 31 -8.94 1.91 -0.70
CA THR A 31 -9.18 1.61 0.72
C THR A 31 -10.16 2.60 1.35
N VAL A 32 -9.99 3.91 1.12
CA VAL A 32 -10.92 4.95 1.60
C VAL A 32 -12.32 4.73 1.04
N PHE A 33 -12.42 4.44 -0.26
CA PHE A 33 -13.69 4.14 -0.93
C PHE A 33 -14.39 2.91 -0.34
N VAL A 34 -13.65 1.84 -0.04
CA VAL A 34 -14.21 0.63 0.58
C VAL A 34 -14.74 0.92 1.98
N VAL A 35 -14.02 1.73 2.78
CA VAL A 35 -14.45 2.10 4.13
C VAL A 35 -15.73 2.94 4.11
N ASP A 36 -15.86 3.86 3.16
CA ASP A 36 -17.07 4.67 2.97
C ASP A 36 -18.29 3.81 2.64
N ILE A 37 -18.15 2.91 1.65
CA ILE A 37 -19.21 1.96 1.30
C ILE A 37 -19.58 1.07 2.49
N ALA A 38 -18.59 0.58 3.24
CA ALA A 38 -18.85 -0.26 4.41
C ALA A 38 -19.68 0.48 5.48
N ALA A 39 -19.41 1.76 5.71
CA ALA A 39 -20.19 2.58 6.61
C ALA A 39 -21.63 2.80 6.09
N SER A 40 -21.76 3.05 4.79
CA SER A 40 -23.06 3.20 4.11
C SER A 40 -23.94 1.95 4.24
N ILE A 41 -23.35 0.75 4.07
CA ILE A 41 -24.04 -0.53 4.30
C ILE A 41 -24.53 -0.66 5.75
N GLY A 42 -23.78 -0.12 6.71
CA GLY A 42 -24.17 -0.05 8.12
C GLY A 42 -25.25 0.97 8.45
N GLY A 43 -25.75 1.73 7.46
CA GLY A 43 -26.71 2.83 7.67
C GLY A 43 -26.09 4.04 8.39
N LEU A 44 -24.76 4.12 8.42
CA LEU A 44 -24.03 5.23 9.01
C LEU A 44 -23.69 6.25 7.92
N ASN A 45 -23.65 7.52 8.31
CA ASN A 45 -23.18 8.61 7.46
C ASN A 45 -22.01 9.32 8.17
N PRO A 46 -20.82 8.68 8.20
CA PRO A 46 -19.66 9.23 8.89
C PRO A 46 -19.16 10.49 8.20
N ASP A 47 -18.59 11.40 8.98
CA ASP A 47 -17.83 12.53 8.45
C ASP A 47 -16.58 12.01 7.70
N ASP A 48 -16.13 12.73 6.67
CA ASP A 48 -15.02 12.30 5.80
C ASP A 48 -13.74 11.97 6.61
N GLY A 49 -13.52 12.70 7.71
CA GLY A 49 -12.39 12.46 8.61
C GLY A 49 -12.40 11.07 9.26
N PHE A 50 -13.57 10.51 9.57
CA PHE A 50 -13.68 9.16 10.13
C PHE A 50 -13.45 8.08 9.07
N VAL A 51 -13.85 8.31 7.82
CA VAL A 51 -13.56 7.41 6.70
C VAL A 51 -12.05 7.33 6.45
N VAL A 52 -11.37 8.47 6.41
CA VAL A 52 -9.90 8.52 6.24
C VAL A 52 -9.19 7.90 7.43
N LEU A 53 -9.66 8.14 8.66
CA LEU A 53 -9.09 7.53 9.86
C LEU A 53 -9.26 6.01 9.87
N GLY A 54 -10.45 5.50 9.52
CA GLY A 54 -10.71 4.07 9.40
C GLY A 54 -9.84 3.42 8.31
N ALA A 55 -9.72 4.09 7.15
CA ALA A 55 -8.89 3.63 6.05
C ALA A 55 -7.40 3.61 6.38
N THR A 56 -6.89 4.62 7.10
CA THR A 56 -5.48 4.65 7.53
C THR A 56 -5.16 3.57 8.56
N ILE A 57 -6.06 3.30 9.51
CA ILE A 57 -5.91 2.18 10.45
C ILE A 57 -5.93 0.84 9.70
N LEU A 58 -6.85 0.66 8.75
CA LEU A 58 -6.94 -0.56 7.95
C LEU A 58 -5.70 -0.75 7.08
N ALA A 59 -5.19 0.32 6.45
CA ALA A 59 -3.96 0.29 5.69
C ALA A 59 -2.76 -0.10 6.56
N ALA A 60 -2.64 0.46 7.77
CA ALA A 60 -1.59 0.10 8.72
C ALA A 60 -1.68 -1.39 9.10
N ALA A 61 -2.87 -1.91 9.38
CA ALA A 61 -3.08 -3.32 9.67
C ALA A 61 -2.70 -4.23 8.48
N ALA A 62 -3.08 -3.84 7.26
CA ALA A 62 -2.72 -4.56 6.04
C ALA A 62 -1.21 -4.56 5.78
N ILE A 63 -0.52 -3.44 6.02
CA ILE A 63 0.95 -3.34 5.92
C ILE A 63 1.62 -4.27 6.94
N VAL A 64 1.15 -4.29 8.20
CA VAL A 64 1.70 -5.19 9.22
C VAL A 64 1.43 -6.66 8.86
N ALA A 65 0.21 -7.01 8.42
CA ALA A 65 -0.15 -8.37 8.02
C ALA A 65 0.64 -8.85 6.78
N GLY A 66 0.74 -8.03 5.74
CA GLY A 66 1.47 -8.37 4.52
C GLY A 66 3.00 -8.31 4.70
N GLY A 67 3.50 -7.34 5.47
CA GLY A 67 4.93 -7.17 5.73
C GLY A 67 5.53 -8.25 6.63
N THR A 68 4.74 -8.79 7.57
CA THR A 68 5.17 -9.93 8.41
C THR A 68 5.10 -11.27 7.69
N GLY A 69 4.16 -11.43 6.74
CA GLY A 69 4.04 -12.65 5.93
C GLY A 69 5.22 -12.92 4.98
N PHE A 70 5.92 -11.88 4.53
CA PHE A 70 7.13 -12.00 3.70
C PHE A 70 8.41 -12.29 4.51
N ALA A 71 8.35 -12.20 5.84
CA ALA A 71 9.50 -12.35 6.73
C ALA A 71 9.68 -13.77 7.30
N LEU A 72 8.79 -14.72 6.98
CA LEU A 72 8.97 -16.11 7.36
C LEU A 72 10.07 -16.73 6.46
N PRO A 73 11.20 -17.19 7.03
CA PRO A 73 12.19 -17.90 6.26
C PRO A 73 11.56 -19.16 5.66
N GLU A 74 11.81 -19.38 4.38
CA GLU A 74 11.49 -20.61 3.68
C GLU A 74 12.47 -21.70 4.14
N GLU A 75 12.31 -22.18 5.37
CA GLU A 75 13.06 -23.32 5.90
C GLU A 75 12.08 -24.29 6.56
N SER A 76 11.50 -25.17 5.75
CA SER A 76 11.30 -26.60 6.11
C SER A 76 10.60 -27.38 4.98
N SER A 77 11.33 -27.75 3.93
CA SER A 77 11.14 -29.00 3.19
C SER A 77 12.33 -29.30 2.29
#